data_AF-A0A7U9RGV0-F1
#
_entry.id   AF-A0A7U9RGV0-F1
#
_cell.length_a   1.000
_cell.length_b   1.000
_cell.length_c   1.000
_cell.angle_alpha   90.00
_cell.angle_beta   90.00
_cell.angle_gamma   90.00
#
_symmetry.space_group_name_H-M   'P 1'
#
loop_
_entity.id
_entity.type
_entity.pdbx_description
1 polymer ?
#
loop_
_entity_poly.entity_id
_entity_poly.type
_entity_poly.pdbx_seq_one_letter_code
_entity_poly.pdbx_strand_id
1 'polypeptide(L)'
;MKTKKKNRFFTFCMSCIPGAGEMYMGFMKTGVSLMILFALTIIFAVSLHQGTIAVFCVVEWFYSFFHANHLASLDDEEFAQVEDKYLLKLDEVIGMKDFIEKYHKWVAYGLILIGISFLWNTTAEFLYNVLPNPFMSLAKLMWRVGDYMPSILVGIGVIFIGIRMIMGKKERTDKIGIPEKEIIDMPSDSGKQEE
;
A
#
# COMPACT_ATOMS: atom_id res chain seq x y z
N MET A 1 4.12 -6.14 -30.41
CA MET A 1 4.48 -7.55 -30.64
C MET A 1 3.17 -8.33 -30.76
N LYS A 2 3.03 -9.32 -31.65
CA LYS A 2 1.77 -10.08 -31.74
C LYS A 2 1.75 -11.16 -30.65
N THR A 3 0.65 -11.26 -29.90
CA THR A 3 0.40 -12.34 -28.96
C THR A 3 0.25 -13.65 -29.74
N LYS A 4 0.84 -14.73 -29.24
CA LYS A 4 0.76 -16.05 -29.89
C LYS A 4 0.72 -17.13 -28.81
N LYS A 5 -0.21 -18.06 -28.96
CA LYS A 5 -0.25 -19.26 -28.13
C LYS A 5 1.03 -20.08 -28.30
N LYS A 6 1.57 -20.57 -27.19
CA LYS A 6 2.82 -21.33 -27.12
C LYS A 6 2.59 -22.65 -26.41
N ASN A 7 3.66 -23.44 -26.28
CA ASN A 7 3.60 -24.70 -25.56
C ASN A 7 3.21 -24.47 -24.09
N ARG A 8 2.14 -25.15 -23.66
CA ARG A 8 1.59 -25.08 -22.30
C ARG A 8 2.60 -25.48 -21.23
N PHE A 9 3.44 -26.49 -21.49
CA PHE A 9 4.46 -26.93 -20.55
C PHE A 9 5.50 -25.84 -20.29
N PHE A 10 6.03 -25.23 -21.35
CA PHE A 10 6.98 -24.11 -21.20
C PHE A 10 6.32 -22.90 -20.55
N THR A 11 5.04 -22.64 -20.83
CA THR A 11 4.30 -21.55 -20.18
C THR A 11 4.15 -21.81 -18.69
N PHE A 12 3.84 -23.04 -18.28
CA PHE A 12 3.81 -23.45 -16.88
C PHE A 12 5.17 -23.24 -16.20
N CYS A 13 6.27 -23.68 -16.82
CA CYS A 13 7.61 -23.46 -16.27
C CYS A 13 7.95 -21.96 -16.14
N MET A 14 7.61 -21.15 -17.14
CA MET A 14 7.86 -19.70 -17.13
C MET A 14 6.96 -18.98 -16.12
N SER A 15 5.73 -19.47 -15.88
CA SER A 15 4.80 -18.87 -14.91
C SER A 15 5.28 -18.93 -13.45
N CYS A 16 6.29 -19.76 -13.15
CA CYS A 16 6.95 -19.75 -11.84
C CYS A 16 7.68 -18.43 -11.54
N ILE A 17 8.01 -17.65 -12.57
CA ILE A 17 8.58 -16.31 -12.45
C ILE A 17 7.46 -15.31 -12.76
N PRO A 18 7.06 -14.43 -11.82
CA PRO A 18 5.99 -13.47 -12.05
C PRO A 18 6.22 -12.66 -13.34
N GLY A 19 5.24 -12.65 -14.23
CA GLY A 19 5.24 -11.93 -15.51
C GLY A 19 5.95 -12.63 -16.68
N ALA A 20 6.78 -13.66 -16.43
CA ALA A 20 7.54 -14.30 -17.50
C ALA A 20 6.68 -15.23 -18.38
N GLY A 21 5.67 -15.89 -17.80
CA GLY A 21 4.73 -16.73 -18.55
C GLY A 21 3.90 -15.92 -19.55
N GLU A 22 3.45 -14.74 -19.12
CA GLU A 22 2.72 -13.76 -19.92
C GLU A 22 3.58 -13.24 -21.09
N MET A 23 4.84 -12.87 -20.80
CA MET A 23 5.80 -12.44 -21.84
C MET A 23 6.12 -13.54 -22.85
N TYR A 24 6.20 -14.80 -22.41
CA TYR A 24 6.44 -15.94 -23.30
C TYR A 24 5.35 -16.09 -24.36
N MET A 25 4.09 -15.81 -24.00
CA MET A 25 2.93 -15.79 -24.89
C MET A 25 2.79 -14.47 -25.69
N GLY A 26 3.66 -13.50 -25.45
CA GLY A 26 3.69 -12.21 -26.15
C GLY A 26 2.94 -11.07 -25.46
N PHE A 27 2.39 -11.29 -24.26
CA PHE A 27 1.76 -10.25 -23.42
C PHE A 27 2.83 -9.46 -22.66
N MET A 28 3.55 -8.62 -23.40
CA MET A 28 4.70 -7.88 -22.87
C MET A 28 4.28 -6.82 -21.85
N LYS A 29 3.17 -6.11 -22.08
CA LYS A 29 2.74 -5.06 -21.15
C LYS A 29 2.21 -5.66 -19.85
N THR A 30 1.40 -6.71 -19.94
CA THR A 30 0.89 -7.44 -18.77
C THR A 30 2.05 -8.02 -17.95
N GLY A 31 2.96 -8.75 -18.62
CA GLY A 31 4.08 -9.40 -17.95
C GLY A 31 5.06 -8.42 -17.29
N VAL A 32 5.45 -7.34 -17.98
CA VAL A 32 6.29 -6.30 -17.39
C VAL A 32 5.59 -5.60 -16.21
N SER A 33 4.28 -5.39 -16.29
CA SER A 33 3.52 -4.83 -15.16
C SER A 33 3.62 -5.70 -13.92
N LEU A 34 3.51 -7.03 -14.07
CA LEU A 34 3.65 -7.99 -12.95
C LEU A 34 5.06 -8.04 -12.40
N MET A 35 6.07 -8.02 -13.28
CA MET A 35 7.47 -7.98 -12.84
C MET A 35 7.79 -6.73 -12.04
N ILE A 36 7.33 -5.57 -12.51
CA ILE A 36 7.53 -4.29 -11.82
C ILE A 36 6.79 -4.30 -10.49
N LEU A 37 5.54 -4.76 -10.45
CA LEU A 37 4.76 -4.84 -9.21
C LEU A 37 5.49 -5.72 -8.18
N PHE A 38 5.88 -6.93 -8.57
CA PHE A 38 6.60 -7.87 -7.72
C PHE A 38 7.93 -7.31 -7.21
N ALA A 39 8.70 -6.64 -8.08
CA ALA A 39 9.96 -6.01 -7.69
C ALA A 39 9.74 -4.84 -6.71
N LEU A 40 8.73 -4.00 -6.95
CA LEU A 40 8.38 -2.89 -6.06
C LEU A 40 7.95 -3.40 -4.68
N THR A 41 7.16 -4.46 -4.61
CA THR A 41 6.73 -5.05 -3.35
C THR A 41 7.92 -5.60 -2.55
N ILE A 42 8.89 -6.25 -3.21
CA ILE A 42 10.14 -6.68 -2.57
C ILE A 42 10.96 -5.49 -2.06
N ILE A 43 11.19 -4.48 -2.91
CA ILE A 43 11.93 -3.27 -2.53
C ILE A 43 11.29 -2.64 -1.31
N PHE A 44 9.96 -2.51 -1.31
CA PHE A 44 9.22 -1.92 -0.20
C PHE A 44 9.32 -2.76 1.08
N ALA A 45 9.19 -4.09 0.98
CA ALA A 45 9.35 -5.00 2.12
C ALA A 45 10.75 -4.89 2.75
N VAL A 46 11.79 -4.88 1.92
CA VAL A 46 13.19 -4.80 2.35
C VAL A 46 13.51 -3.41 2.92
N SER A 47 13.15 -2.34 2.22
CA SER A 47 13.43 -0.97 2.66
C SER A 47 12.72 -0.61 3.96
N LEU A 48 11.55 -1.21 4.23
CA LEU A 48 10.83 -1.01 5.48
C LEU A 48 11.24 -1.99 6.58
N HIS A 49 12.19 -2.90 6.31
CA HIS A 49 12.58 -4.00 7.19
C HIS A 49 11.37 -4.76 7.75
N GLN A 50 10.29 -4.84 6.97
CA GLN A 50 9.04 -5.46 7.40
C GLN A 50 8.76 -6.71 6.58
N GLY A 51 9.17 -7.85 7.14
CA GLY A 51 8.98 -9.16 6.51
C GLY A 51 7.50 -9.50 6.27
N THR A 52 6.57 -8.91 7.03
CA THR A 52 5.12 -9.13 6.83
C THR A 52 4.64 -8.66 5.46
N ILE A 53 5.29 -7.65 4.85
CA ILE A 53 4.94 -7.17 3.51
C ILE A 53 5.22 -8.24 2.44
N ALA A 54 6.14 -9.17 2.69
CA ALA A 54 6.44 -10.28 1.78
C ALA A 54 5.23 -11.21 1.54
N VAL A 55 4.20 -11.16 2.39
CA VAL A 55 2.92 -11.86 2.14
C VAL A 55 2.27 -11.37 0.84
N PHE A 56 2.40 -10.08 0.50
CA PHE A 56 1.90 -9.56 -0.77
C PHE A 56 2.65 -10.14 -1.96
N CYS A 57 3.97 -10.38 -1.85
CA CYS A 57 4.73 -11.07 -2.90
C CYS A 57 4.16 -12.47 -3.17
N VAL A 58 3.74 -13.20 -2.13
CA VAL A 58 3.13 -14.53 -2.29
C VAL A 58 1.80 -14.44 -3.05
N VAL A 59 0.97 -13.46 -2.69
CA VAL A 59 -0.33 -13.24 -3.37
C VAL A 59 -0.13 -12.84 -4.84
N GLU A 60 0.79 -11.92 -5.11
CA GLU A 60 1.15 -11.48 -6.46
C GLU A 60 1.73 -12.63 -7.30
N TRP A 61 2.56 -13.48 -6.69
CA TRP A 61 3.11 -14.65 -7.34
C TRP A 61 2.01 -15.63 -7.75
N PHE A 62 1.08 -15.97 -6.84
CA PHE A 62 -0.04 -16.83 -7.18
C PHE A 62 -0.91 -16.22 -8.28
N TYR A 63 -1.20 -14.92 -8.18
CA TYR A 63 -1.95 -14.22 -9.21
C TYR A 63 -1.28 -14.36 -10.58
N SER A 64 0.00 -14.02 -10.70
CA SER A 64 0.72 -14.14 -11.98
C SER A 64 0.79 -15.58 -12.46
N PHE A 65 1.09 -16.53 -11.56
CA PHE A 65 1.16 -17.94 -11.89
C PHE A 65 -0.15 -18.46 -12.49
N PHE A 66 -1.28 -18.23 -11.80
CA PHE A 66 -2.58 -18.67 -12.30
C PHE A 66 -3.03 -17.88 -13.53
N HIS A 67 -2.69 -16.60 -13.62
CA HIS A 67 -3.01 -15.78 -14.78
C HIS A 67 -2.34 -16.30 -16.06
N ALA A 68 -1.02 -16.51 -16.05
CA ALA A 68 -0.30 -17.07 -17.20
C ALA A 68 -0.82 -18.46 -17.58
N ASN A 69 -1.10 -19.34 -16.60
CA ASN A 69 -1.62 -20.68 -16.89
C ASN A 69 -3.05 -20.65 -17.42
N HIS A 70 -3.89 -19.70 -16.98
CA HIS A 70 -5.23 -19.49 -17.50
C HIS A 70 -5.17 -19.03 -18.96
N LEU A 71 -4.35 -18.03 -19.29
CA LEU A 71 -4.13 -17.59 -20.66
C LEU A 71 -3.65 -18.74 -21.57
N ALA A 72 -2.76 -19.60 -21.07
CA ALA A 72 -2.30 -20.76 -21.82
C ALA A 72 -3.39 -21.84 -22.05
N SER A 73 -4.45 -21.81 -21.24
CA SER A 73 -5.57 -22.76 -21.32
C SER A 73 -6.73 -22.30 -22.21
N LEU A 74 -6.78 -21.02 -22.58
CA LEU A 74 -7.83 -20.46 -23.45
C LEU A 74 -7.81 -21.09 -24.84
N ASP A 75 -8.99 -21.16 -25.46
CA ASP A 75 -9.11 -21.54 -26.88
C ASP A 75 -8.49 -20.49 -27.79
N ASP A 76 -8.17 -20.85 -29.04
CA ASP A 76 -7.43 -19.95 -29.94
C ASP A 76 -8.22 -18.67 -30.29
N GLU A 77 -9.55 -18.78 -30.36
CA GLU A 77 -10.44 -17.64 -30.59
C GLU A 77 -10.50 -16.72 -29.36
N GLU A 78 -10.66 -17.29 -28.16
CA GLU A 78 -10.65 -16.53 -26.90
C GLU A 78 -9.30 -15.86 -26.66
N PHE A 79 -8.20 -16.58 -26.90
CA PHE A 79 -6.84 -16.08 -26.75
C PHE A 79 -6.57 -14.89 -27.68
N ALA A 80 -7.08 -14.94 -28.91
CA ALA A 80 -6.93 -13.85 -29.88
C ALA A 80 -7.69 -12.58 -29.49
N GLN A 81 -8.75 -12.72 -28.67
CA GLN A 81 -9.53 -11.59 -28.14
C GLN A 81 -8.87 -10.94 -26.92
N VAL A 82 -7.91 -11.60 -26.27
CA VAL A 82 -7.21 -11.01 -25.11
C VAL A 82 -6.21 -9.94 -25.58
N GLU A 83 -6.45 -8.70 -25.17
CA GLU A 83 -5.58 -7.57 -25.50
C GLU A 83 -4.43 -7.40 -24.49
N ASP A 84 -3.22 -7.17 -24.99
CA ASP A 84 -2.05 -6.82 -24.16
C ASP A 84 -2.14 -5.36 -23.68
N LYS A 85 -2.55 -5.21 -22.41
CA LYS A 85 -2.69 -3.93 -21.70
C LYS A 85 -1.79 -3.92 -20.47
N TYR A 86 -1.33 -2.74 -20.08
CA TYR A 86 -0.68 -2.60 -18.78
C TYR A 86 -1.71 -2.91 -17.69
N LEU A 87 -1.35 -3.76 -16.73
CA LEU A 87 -2.21 -4.01 -15.56
C LEU A 87 -2.29 -2.76 -14.68
N LEU A 88 -1.18 -2.03 -14.60
CA LEU A 88 -1.15 -0.68 -14.05
C LEU A 88 -1.67 0.26 -15.13
N LYS A 89 -2.98 0.52 -15.12
CA LYS A 89 -3.56 1.52 -16.02
C LYS A 89 -2.93 2.87 -15.70
N LEU A 90 -2.30 3.52 -16.68
CA LEU A 90 -1.73 4.85 -16.47
C LEU A 90 -2.80 5.85 -15.99
N ASP A 91 -4.06 5.60 -16.32
CA ASP A 91 -5.25 6.29 -15.84
C ASP A 91 -5.38 6.26 -14.31
N GLU A 92 -4.99 5.15 -13.69
CA GLU A 92 -4.92 4.99 -12.23
C GLU A 92 -3.72 5.73 -11.63
N VAL A 93 -2.61 5.81 -12.38
CA VAL A 93 -1.45 6.66 -12.05
C VAL A 93 -1.80 8.15 -12.17
N ILE A 94 -2.69 8.54 -13.09
CA ILE A 94 -3.22 9.90 -13.18
C ILE A 94 -4.11 10.21 -11.97
N GLY A 95 -4.95 9.28 -11.51
CA GLY A 95 -5.65 9.42 -10.22
C GLY A 95 -4.68 9.53 -9.03
N MET A 96 -3.52 8.89 -9.12
CA MET A 96 -2.43 9.06 -8.15
C MET A 96 -1.84 10.47 -8.17
N LYS A 97 -1.73 11.12 -9.34
CA LYS A 97 -1.33 12.53 -9.44
C LYS A 97 -2.31 13.44 -8.71
N ASP A 98 -3.62 13.28 -8.94
CA ASP A 98 -4.64 14.10 -8.27
C ASP A 98 -4.60 13.89 -6.74
N PHE A 99 -4.37 12.66 -6.29
CA PHE A 99 -4.17 12.34 -4.87
C PHE A 99 -2.90 12.99 -4.32
N ILE A 100 -1.78 12.90 -5.03
CA ILE A 100 -0.51 13.52 -4.65
C ILE A 100 -0.67 15.04 -4.58
N GLU A 101 -1.35 15.68 -5.52
CA GLU A 101 -1.60 17.12 -5.48
C GLU A 101 -2.48 17.51 -4.29
N LYS A 102 -3.54 16.74 -4.02
CA LYS A 102 -4.42 16.95 -2.87
C LYS A 102 -3.69 16.81 -1.53
N TYR A 103 -2.76 15.87 -1.43
CA TYR A 103 -2.03 15.56 -0.19
C TYR A 103 -0.54 15.91 -0.26
N HIS A 104 -0.13 16.81 -1.16
CA HIS A 104 1.29 17.05 -1.50
C HIS A 104 2.16 17.36 -0.28
N LYS A 105 1.63 18.08 0.72
CA LYS A 105 2.35 18.35 1.98
C LYS A 105 2.64 17.07 2.75
N TRP A 106 1.65 16.20 2.91
CA TRP A 106 1.81 14.92 3.60
C TRP A 106 2.73 13.96 2.83
N VAL A 107 2.60 13.93 1.49
CA VAL A 107 3.49 13.17 0.62
C VAL A 107 4.94 13.66 0.76
N ALA A 108 5.15 14.98 0.74
CA ALA A 108 6.46 15.58 0.92
C ALA A 108 7.06 15.28 2.30
N TYR A 109 6.28 15.39 3.38
CA TYR A 109 6.74 15.00 4.71
C TYR A 109 7.12 13.52 4.77
N GLY A 110 6.31 12.64 4.17
CA GLY A 110 6.63 11.21 4.05
C GLY A 110 7.94 10.98 3.30
N LEU A 111 8.13 11.63 2.15
CA LEU A 111 9.36 11.52 1.37
C LEU A 111 10.59 12.02 2.13
N ILE A 112 10.49 13.15 2.84
CA ILE A 112 11.56 13.71 3.65
C ILE A 112 11.92 12.75 4.78
N LEU A 113 10.94 12.20 5.49
CA LEU A 113 11.16 11.24 6.57
C LEU A 113 11.82 9.94 6.06
N ILE A 114 11.39 9.44 4.91
CA ILE A 114 12.01 8.29 4.25
C ILE A 114 13.47 8.63 3.89
N GLY A 115 13.71 9.80 3.30
CA GLY A 115 15.06 10.26 2.95
C GLY A 115 15.99 10.38 4.17
N ILE A 116 15.50 10.96 5.28
CA ILE A 116 16.25 11.05 6.54
C ILE A 116 16.57 9.65 7.08
N SER A 117 15.63 8.71 7.00
CA SER A 117 15.84 7.33 7.45
C SER A 117 16.95 6.64 6.65
N PHE A 118 16.99 6.85 5.33
CA PHE A 118 18.06 6.29 4.49
C PHE A 118 19.41 6.95 4.78
N LEU A 119 19.43 8.28 4.93
CA LEU A 119 20.64 9.03 5.31
C LEU A 119 21.19 8.59 6.67
N TRP A 120 20.32 8.23 7.62
CA TRP A 120 20.74 7.76 8.94
C TRP A 120 21.56 6.48 8.87
N ASN A 121 21.18 5.53 7.99
CA ASN A 121 21.91 4.27 7.89
C ASN A 121 23.32 4.48 7.32
N THR A 122 23.45 5.30 6.28
CA THR A 122 24.75 5.71 5.73
C THR A 122 25.60 6.47 6.75
N THR A 123 24.98 7.35 7.53
CA THR A 123 25.69 8.14 8.55
C THR A 123 26.19 7.25 9.68
N ALA A 124 25.38 6.30 10.14
CA ALA A 124 25.74 5.36 11.20
C ALA A 124 26.89 4.43 10.79
N GLU A 125 26.89 3.96 9.53
CA GLU A 125 27.97 3.14 8.98
C GLU A 125 29.29 3.92 8.87
N PHE A 126 29.25 5.15 8.38
CA PHE A 126 30.42 6.03 8.34
C PHE A 126 30.99 6.27 9.75
N LEU A 127 30.12 6.53 10.73
CA LEU A 127 30.52 6.79 12.10
C LEU A 127 31.14 5.54 12.77
N TYR A 128 30.60 4.35 12.50
CA TYR A 128 31.17 3.09 12.97
C TYR A 128 32.61 2.87 12.46
N ASN A 129 32.88 3.22 11.21
CA ASN A 129 34.20 3.04 10.59
C ASN A 129 35.24 4.07 11.06
N VAL A 130 34.81 5.24 11.52
CA VAL A 130 35.70 6.35 11.93
C VAL A 130 35.92 6.41 13.45
N LEU A 131 34.98 5.91 14.27
CA LEU A 131 35.06 6.03 15.73
C LEU A 131 36.06 5.04 16.37
N PRO A 132 36.90 5.50 17.31
CA PRO A 132 37.80 4.62 18.06
C PRO A 132 37.04 3.74 19.08
N ASN A 133 37.65 2.61 19.43
CA ASN A 133 37.10 1.51 20.24
C ASN A 133 36.20 1.88 21.46
N PRO A 134 36.48 2.90 22.30
CA PRO A 134 35.61 3.20 23.45
C PRO A 134 34.21 3.68 23.06
N PHE A 135 34.03 4.27 21.86
CA PHE A 135 32.73 4.77 21.38
C PHE A 135 31.99 3.75 20.51
N MET A 136 32.60 2.60 20.22
CA MET A 136 32.03 1.60 19.32
C MET A 136 30.72 1.00 19.87
N SER A 137 30.54 0.94 21.19
CA SER A 137 29.28 0.53 21.82
C SER A 137 28.11 1.47 21.46
N LEU A 138 28.38 2.79 21.41
CA LEU A 138 27.38 3.79 21.05
C LEU A 138 27.08 3.74 19.54
N ALA A 139 28.12 3.57 18.71
CA ALA A 139 27.96 3.39 17.26
C ALA A 139 27.14 2.14 16.92
N LYS A 140 27.37 1.01 17.63
CA LYS A 140 26.58 -0.22 17.47
C LYS A 140 25.10 -0.01 17.82
N LEU A 141 24.80 0.78 18.84
CA LEU A 141 23.43 1.14 19.20
C LEU A 141 22.79 1.99 18.10
N MET A 142 23.50 3.00 17.59
CA MET A 142 23.02 3.88 16.52
C MET A 142 22.75 3.12 15.21
N TRP A 143 23.62 2.18 14.87
CA TRP A 143 23.46 1.31 13.69
C TRP A 143 22.22 0.41 13.83
N ARG A 144 22.05 -0.22 15.00
CA ARG A 144 20.87 -1.05 15.28
C ARG A 144 19.58 -0.25 15.22
N VAL A 145 19.55 0.98 15.75
CA VAL A 145 18.37 1.85 15.67
C VAL A 145 18.11 2.31 14.23
N GLY A 146 19.17 2.52 13.45
CA GLY A 146 19.09 2.93 12.04
C GLY A 146 18.39 1.92 11.15
N ASP A 147 18.71 0.64 11.29
CA ASP A 147 18.09 -0.43 10.50
C ASP A 147 16.58 -0.55 10.75
N TYR A 148 16.10 -0.25 11.97
CA TYR A 148 14.67 -0.31 12.28
C TYR A 148 13.96 1.03 12.12
N MET A 149 14.67 2.11 11.80
CA MET A 149 14.10 3.46 11.69
C MET A 149 12.94 3.53 10.67
N PRO A 150 13.07 2.97 9.44
CA PRO A 150 11.95 2.90 8.50
C PRO A 150 10.73 2.16 9.06
N SER A 151 10.94 1.02 9.74
CA SER A 151 9.86 0.24 10.35
C SER A 151 9.15 1.00 11.47
N ILE A 152 9.91 1.73 12.29
CA ILE A 152 9.37 2.55 13.39
C ILE A 152 8.48 3.65 12.83
N LEU A 153 8.91 4.34 11.77
CA LEU A 153 8.11 5.39 11.13
C LEU A 153 6.80 4.83 10.56
N VAL A 154 6.86 3.67 9.91
CA VAL A 154 5.65 2.98 9.42
C VAL A 154 4.72 2.62 10.58
N GLY A 155 5.26 2.07 11.67
CA GLY A 155 4.50 1.75 12.87
C GLY A 155 3.80 2.96 13.48
N ILE A 156 4.50 4.10 13.62
CA ILE A 156 3.94 5.37 14.10
C ILE A 156 2.81 5.83 13.15
N GLY A 157 3.02 5.74 11.84
CA GLY A 157 2.02 6.09 10.82
C GLY A 157 0.76 5.25 10.93
N VAL A 158 0.90 3.93 11.07
CA VAL A 158 -0.23 2.99 11.25
C VAL A 158 -1.01 3.32 12.51
N ILE A 159 -0.34 3.57 13.64
CA ILE A 159 -0.98 3.95 14.90
C ILE A 159 -1.74 5.27 14.74
N PHE A 160 -1.13 6.27 14.13
CA PHE A 160 -1.77 7.57 13.89
C PHE A 160 -3.03 7.44 13.01
N ILE A 161 -2.97 6.66 11.93
CA ILE A 161 -4.13 6.36 11.08
C ILE A 161 -5.22 5.66 11.88
N GLY A 162 -4.87 4.66 12.69
CA GLY A 162 -5.81 3.95 13.56
C GLY A 162 -6.53 4.88 14.53
N ILE A 163 -5.78 5.76 15.23
CA ILE A 163 -6.36 6.76 16.15
C ILE A 163 -7.27 7.73 15.39
N ARG A 164 -6.84 8.24 14.24
CA ARG A 164 -7.64 9.16 13.42
C ARG A 164 -8.94 8.53 12.94
N MET A 165 -8.92 7.25 12.57
CA MET A 165 -10.12 6.50 12.18
C MET A 165 -11.12 6.39 13.33
N ILE A 166 -10.63 6.18 14.55
CA ILE A 166 -11.48 6.11 15.77
C ILE A 166 -12.11 7.48 16.07
N MET A 167 -11.39 8.59 15.84
CA MET A 167 -11.89 9.96 16.12
C MET A 167 -12.80 10.54 15.03
N GLY A 168 -12.91 9.89 13.87
CA GLY A 168 -13.53 10.43 12.65
C GLY A 168 -15.06 10.48 12.58
N LYS A 169 -15.80 10.41 13.70
CA LYS A 169 -17.29 10.49 13.65
C LYS A 169 -17.89 11.29 14.80
N LYS A 170 -17.55 12.59 14.90
CA LYS A 170 -18.22 13.52 15.81
C LYS A 170 -18.93 14.72 15.15
N GLU A 171 -19.16 14.69 13.83
CA GLU A 171 -19.88 15.77 13.11
C GLU A 171 -21.18 15.30 12.42
N ARG A 172 -22.03 14.53 13.10
CA ARG A 172 -23.44 14.31 12.67
C ARG A 172 -24.41 14.12 13.83
N THR A 173 -24.28 14.88 14.93
CA THR A 173 -25.28 14.87 16.01
C THR A 173 -25.69 16.27 16.46
N ASP A 174 -25.57 17.30 15.60
CA ASP A 174 -25.99 18.67 15.96
C ASP A 174 -27.09 19.24 15.05
N LYS A 175 -27.79 18.39 14.26
CA LYS A 175 -28.89 18.83 13.37
C LYS A 175 -30.18 18.02 13.48
N ILE A 176 -30.41 17.33 14.61
CA ILE A 176 -31.73 16.77 14.95
C ILE A 176 -31.97 17.07 16.43
N GLY A 177 -32.16 18.35 16.73
CA GLY A 177 -32.68 18.85 18.00
C GLY A 177 -33.94 19.66 17.68
N ILE A 178 -35.04 19.25 18.28
CA ILE A 178 -36.42 19.70 18.07
C ILE A 178 -36.53 21.21 18.36
N PRO A 179 -37.31 22.02 17.61
CA PRO A 179 -37.50 23.44 17.89
C PRO A 179 -38.21 23.63 19.23
N GLU A 180 -37.47 24.18 20.20
CA GLU A 180 -37.88 24.55 21.57
C GLU A 180 -38.79 25.78 21.58
N LYS A 181 -39.97 25.73 20.93
CA LYS A 181 -40.91 26.86 20.95
C LYS A 181 -42.40 26.57 21.00
N GLU A 182 -42.81 25.33 21.23
CA GLU A 182 -44.26 24.97 21.25
C GLU A 182 -44.78 24.39 22.58
N ILE A 183 -44.03 24.51 23.69
CA ILE A 183 -44.46 23.97 25.00
C ILE A 183 -45.10 25.04 25.92
N ILE A 184 -45.18 26.32 25.51
CA ILE A 184 -45.60 27.40 26.42
C ILE A 184 -47.13 27.69 26.42
N ASP A 185 -47.94 27.08 25.54
CA ASP A 185 -49.38 27.38 25.48
C ASP A 185 -50.29 26.17 25.76
N MET A 186 -50.24 25.63 26.99
CA MET A 186 -51.37 24.89 27.54
C MET A 186 -51.71 25.36 28.98
N PRO A 187 -53.01 25.57 29.29
CA PRO A 187 -53.44 26.27 30.49
C PRO A 187 -53.33 25.39 31.73
N SER A 188 -53.00 26.04 32.87
CA SER A 188 -53.00 25.42 34.19
C SER A 188 -54.40 24.94 34.57
N ASP A 189 -54.63 23.63 34.59
CA ASP A 189 -55.77 23.04 35.31
C ASP A 189 -55.26 22.28 36.53
N SER A 190 -55.21 22.97 37.66
CA SER A 190 -54.97 22.40 38.98
C SER A 190 -56.31 21.92 39.56
N GLY A 191 -56.68 20.68 39.23
CA GLY A 191 -57.74 19.96 39.92
C GLY A 191 -57.23 19.43 41.27
N LYS A 192 -57.60 20.11 42.36
CA LYS A 192 -57.49 19.61 43.74
C LYS A 192 -58.40 18.40 43.94
N GLN A 193 -57.84 17.29 44.44
CA GLN A 193 -58.58 16.30 45.22
C GLN A 193 -57.68 15.78 46.34
N GLU A 194 -57.91 16.25 47.55
CA GLU A 194 -57.63 15.53 48.80
C GLU A 194 -58.54 16.13 49.88
N GLU A 195 -59.43 15.27 50.40
CA GLU A 195 -60.27 15.32 51.61
C GLU A 195 -61.20 16.52 51.89
#